data_AF-A0AAJ2NY79-F1
#
_entry.id   AF-A0AAJ2NY79-F1
#
_cell.length_a   1.000
_cell.length_b   1.000
_cell.length_c   1.000
_cell.angle_alpha   90.00
_cell.angle_beta   90.00
_cell.angle_gamma   90.00
#
_symmetry.space_group_name_H-M   'P 1'
#
loop_
_entity.id
_entity.type
_entity.pdbx_description
1 polymer ?
#
loop_
_entity_poly.entity_id
_entity_poly.type
_entity_poly.pdbx_seq_one_letter_code
_entity_poly.pdbx_strand_id
1 'polypeptide(L)' 'MGEHSARVAAVHRVGVLPVGEVAVVVVAVAPHRAEAFAACSELIERLKHGVPIWKRQRFTDGVSEWVGVGDC' A
#
# COMPACT_ATOMS: atom_id res chain seq x y z
N MET A 1 -21.01 17.16 -0.32
CA MET A 1 -19.77 16.37 -0.19
C MET A 1 -19.25 16.64 1.21
N GLY A 2 -19.69 15.86 2.20
CA GLY A 2 -19.32 16.13 3.59
C GLY A 2 -17.83 15.91 3.79
N GLU A 3 -17.12 16.87 4.37
CA GLU A 3 -15.77 16.66 4.87
C GLU A 3 -15.84 15.59 5.96
N HIS A 4 -15.52 14.35 5.61
CA HIS A 4 -15.22 13.33 6.61
C HIS A 4 -13.91 13.72 7.27
N SER A 5 -13.95 14.16 8.53
CA SER A 5 -12.77 14.59 9.29
C SER A 5 -11.96 13.39 9.78
N ALA A 6 -11.42 12.62 8.85
CA ALA A 6 -10.47 11.56 9.13
C ALA A 6 -9.05 12.10 8.92
N ARG A 7 -8.21 12.00 9.95
CA ARG A 7 -6.76 12.19 9.79
C ARG A 7 -6.17 10.89 9.28
N VAL A 8 -5.40 10.98 8.21
CA VAL A 8 -4.83 9.79 7.56
C VAL A 8 -3.32 9.92 7.37
N ALA A 9 -2.64 8.78 7.38
CA ALA A 9 -1.21 8.68 7.07
C ALA A 9 -0.92 7.35 6.37
N ALA A 10 0.07 7.35 5.49
CA ALA A 10 0.58 6.14 4.86
C ALA A 10 2.11 6.18 4.77
N VAL A 11 2.73 5.02 4.98
CA VAL A 11 4.17 4.83 4.78
C VAL A 11 4.37 3.55 4.00
N HIS A 12 5.20 3.60 2.97
CA HIS A 12 5.58 2.44 2.17
C HIS A 12 7.09 2.23 2.27
N ARG A 13 7.53 1.00 2.51
CA ARG A 13 8.95 0.63 2.55
C ARG A 13 9.52 0.54 1.15
N VAL A 14 10.75 0.98 0.95
CA VAL A 14 11.50 0.79 -0.30
C VAL A 14 12.74 -0.06 -0.05
N GLY A 15 13.27 -0.68 -1.12
CA GLY A 15 14.44 -1.55 -1.04
C GLY A 15 14.09 -3.02 -0.81
N VAL A 16 15.01 -3.77 -0.21
CA VAL A 16 14.86 -5.22 0.02
C VAL A 16 13.87 -5.45 1.16
N LEU A 17 12.87 -6.29 0.90
CA LEU A 17 11.85 -6.69 1.88
C LEU A 17 11.86 -8.22 2.01
N PRO A 18 12.21 -8.77 3.18
CA PRO A 18 12.09 -10.20 3.45
C PRO A 18 10.64 -10.68 3.39
N VAL A 19 10.45 -11.97 3.06
CA VAL A 19 9.12 -12.58 3.06
C VAL A 19 8.53 -12.54 4.48
N GLY A 20 7.28 -12.12 4.58
CA GLY A 20 6.55 -11.98 5.85
C GLY A 20 6.66 -10.59 6.51
N GLU A 21 7.51 -9.70 6.00
CA GLU A 21 7.62 -8.34 6.54
C GLU A 21 6.62 -7.35 5.92
N VAL A 22 6.37 -6.25 6.65
CA VAL A 22 5.39 -5.22 6.26
C VAL A 22 5.94 -4.30 5.18
N ALA A 23 5.27 -4.31 4.02
CA ALA A 23 5.56 -3.43 2.89
C ALA A 23 4.94 -2.03 3.04
N VAL A 24 3.71 -1.95 3.55
CA VAL A 24 2.92 -0.72 3.62
C VAL A 24 2.13 -0.67 4.91
N VAL A 25 2.05 0.51 5.51
CA VAL A 25 1.19 0.82 6.65
C VAL A 25 0.28 1.97 6.26
N VAL A 26 -1.01 1.83 6.53
CA VAL A 26 -2.02 2.87 6.36
C VAL A 26 -2.76 3.04 7.69
N VAL A 27 -2.93 4.29 8.11
CA VAL A 27 -3.60 4.66 9.36
C VAL A 27 -4.68 5.68 9.06
N ALA A 28 -5.85 5.49 9.65
CA ALA A 28 -6.94 6.46 9.66
C ALA A 28 -7.47 6.63 11.08
N VAL A 29 -7.69 7.88 11.49
CA VAL A 29 -8.22 8.26 12.80
C VAL A 29 -9.43 9.15 12.59
N ALA A 30 -10.58 8.75 13.12
CA ALA A 30 -11.83 9.49 13.04
C ALA A 30 -12.66 9.29 14.33
N PRO A 31 -13.62 10.20 14.65
CA PRO A 31 -14.49 10.07 15.83
C PRO A 31 -15.34 8.80 15.83
N HIS A 32 -15.72 8.32 14.65
CA HIS A 32 -16.54 7.12 14.49
C HIS A 32 -15.80 6.08 13.65
N ARG A 33 -15.85 4.82 14.10
CA ARG A 33 -15.11 3.72 13.46
C ARG A 33 -15.46 3.52 11.98
N ALA A 34 -16.72 3.76 11.60
CA ALA A 34 -17.18 3.59 10.22
C ALA A 34 -16.42 4.52 9.26
N GLU A 35 -16.21 5.77 9.66
CA GLU A 35 -15.46 6.76 8.89
C GLU A 35 -13.98 6.39 8.82
N ALA A 36 -13.38 5.92 9.92
CA ALA A 36 -11.98 5.49 9.94
C ALA A 36 -11.74 4.30 8.99
N PHE A 37 -12.63 3.29 8.99
CA PHE A 37 -12.52 2.15 8.08
C PHE A 37 -12.68 2.58 6.61
N ALA A 38 -13.67 3.43 6.32
CA ALA A 38 -13.89 3.95 4.97
C ALA A 38 -12.66 4.71 4.46
N ALA A 39 -12.12 5.64 5.26
CA ALA A 39 -10.96 6.44 4.90
C ALA A 39 -9.69 5.59 4.73
N CYS A 40 -9.47 4.58 5.59
CA CYS A 40 -8.33 3.67 5.48
C CYS A 40 -8.39 2.86 4.17
N SER A 41 -9.57 2.30 3.86
CA SER A 41 -9.80 1.55 2.62
C SER A 41 -9.59 2.42 1.39
N GLU A 42 -10.14 3.64 1.40
CA GLU A 42 -9.99 4.56 0.28
C GLU A 42 -8.52 4.97 0.07
N LEU A 43 -7.78 5.22 1.15
CA LEU A 43 -6.38 5.62 1.06
C LEU A 43 -5.49 4.51 0.48
N ILE A 44 -5.66 3.25 0.90
CA ILE A 44 -4.84 2.15 0.34
C ILE A 44 -5.16 1.92 -1.15
N GLU A 45 -6.43 2.07 -1.57
CA GLU A 45 -6.80 1.97 -2.99
C GLU A 45 -6.16 3.09 -3.81
N ARG A 46 -6.27 4.34 -3.35
CA ARG A 46 -5.64 5.49 -4.00
C ARG A 46 -4.11 5.34 -4.06
N LEU A 47 -3.48 4.85 -2.99
CA LEU A 47 -2.04 4.62 -2.94
C LEU A 47 -1.61 3.61 -4.01
N LYS A 48 -2.29 2.46 -4.08
CA LYS A 48 -1.97 1.40 -5.06
C LYS A 48 -2.20 1.82 -6.51
N HIS A 49 -3.16 2.71 -6.77
CA HIS A 49 -3.44 3.20 -8.12
C HIS A 49 -2.53 4.36 -8.54
N GLY A 50 -2.23 5.28 -7.61
CA GLY A 50 -1.64 6.58 -7.94
C GLY A 50 -0.15 6.72 -7.63
N VAL A 51 0.41 5.91 -6.73
CA VAL A 51 1.81 6.05 -6.32
C VAL A 51 2.70 5.15 -7.19
N PRO A 52 3.76 5.70 -7.83
CA PRO A 52 4.64 4.93 -8.70
C PRO A 52 5.59 4.04 -7.89
N ILE A 53 5.10 2.88 -7.46
CA ILE A 53 5.84 1.86 -6.73
C ILE A 53 5.88 0.58 -7.56
N TRP A 54 7.07 -0.01 -7.70
CA TRP A 54 7.27 -1.26 -8.43
C TRP A 54 7.81 -2.35 -7.51
N LYS A 55 7.33 -3.58 -7.69
CA LYS A 55 7.78 -4.75 -6.93
C LYS A 55 8.53 -5.71 -7.85
N ARG A 56 9.81 -5.93 -7.55
CA ARG A 56 10.61 -7.00 -8.17
C ARG A 56 10.74 -8.17 -7.20
N GLN A 57 10.09 -9.29 -7.51
CA GLN A 57 10.21 -10.51 -6.71
C GLN A 57 11.45 -11.31 -7.14
N ARG A 58 12.17 -11.88 -6.17
CA ARG A 58 13.33 -12.75 -6.40
C ARG A 58 13.00 -14.14 -5.87
N PHE A 59 13.14 -15.14 -6.71
CA PHE A 59 12.87 -16.54 -6.39
C PHE A 59 14.16 -17.24 -5.96
N THR A 60 14.01 -18.40 -5.33
CA THR A 60 15.13 -19.19 -4.77
C THR A 60 16.01 -19.84 -5.83
N ASP A 61 15.50 -19.97 -7.05
CA ASP A 61 16.20 -20.49 -8.24
C ASP A 61 17.04 -19.41 -8.95
N GLY A 62 17.05 -18.18 -8.43
CA GLY A 62 17.77 -17.04 -9.00
C GLY A 62 16.98 -16.23 -10.03
N VAL A 63 15.76 -16.64 -10.36
CA VAL A 63 14.87 -15.88 -11.27
C VAL A 63 14.34 -14.64 -10.56
N SER A 64 14.11 -13.55 -11.31
CA SER A 64 13.41 -12.38 -10.78
C SER A 64 12.43 -11.80 -11.78
N GLU A 65 11.28 -11.33 -11.29
CA GLU A 65 10.17 -10.85 -12.10
C GLU A 65 9.68 -9.50 -11.56
N TRP A 66 9.28 -8.61 -12.47
CA TRP A 66 8.55 -7.39 -12.11
C TRP A 66 7.06 -7.66 -12.13
N VAL A 67 6.41 -7.49 -10.98
CA VAL A 67 4.97 -7.73 -10.85
C VAL A 67 4.19 -6.71 -11.67
N GLY A 68 3.29 -7.18 -12.52
CA GLY A 68 2.35 -6.34 -13.27
C GLY A 68 2.91 -5.67 -14.53
N VAL A 69 4.14 -6.00 -14.94
CA VAL A 69 4.77 -5.44 -16.15
C VAL A 69 4.83 -6.44 -17.32
N GLY A 70 4.49 -7.72 -17.09
CA GLY A 70 4.65 -8.77 -18.10
C GLY A 70 6.13 -9.12 -18.33
N ASP A 71 6.39 -10.31 -18.88
CA ASP A 71 7.75 -10.73 -19.20
C ASP A 71 8.35 -9.84 -20.29
N CYS A 72 9.64 -9.53 -20.14
CA CYS A 72 10.39 -8.68 -21.06
C CYS A 72 10.77 -9.43 -22.34
#